data_AF-A0A350BTC8-F1
#
_entry.id   AF-A0A350BTC8-F1
#
_cell.length_a   1.000
_cell.length_b   1.000
_cell.length_c   1.000
_cell.angle_alpha   90.00
_cell.angle_beta   90.00
_cell.angle_gamma   90.00
#
_symmetry.space_group_name_H-M   'P 1'
#
loop_
_entity.id
_entity.type
_entity.pdbx_description
1 polymer ?
#
loop_
_entity_poly.entity_id
_entity_poly.type
_entity_poly.pdbx_seq_one_letter_code
_entity_poly.pdbx_strand_id
1 'polypeptide(L)'
;MVITYKSLLKLDFPLYILPHDNWSFADGLLFLDGQIVDDRNMEGNTLGKRRLQTAFRDLYPLRSQIESFQGMLKQNVKTFIDSQGRPFIYEKTIRCILRYYKIRKTELLDDYCLVWLAGVAPPFTVPRPPEEGFSYAGILLLGGLPWTLYEYSEKARQDTWRKV
;
A
#
# COMPACT_ATOMS: atom_id res chain seq x y z
N MET A 1 -8.20 14.58 -3.46
CA MET A 1 -7.42 14.23 -4.66
C MET A 1 -7.77 12.80 -5.06
N VAL A 2 -8.03 12.52 -6.34
CA VAL A 2 -8.24 11.15 -6.85
C VAL A 2 -6.95 10.69 -7.53
N ILE A 3 -6.47 9.50 -7.19
CA ILE A 3 -5.29 8.88 -7.80
C ILE A 3 -5.62 7.49 -8.34
N THR A 4 -4.80 7.05 -9.28
CA THR A 4 -4.91 5.74 -9.94
C THR A 4 -3.57 5.04 -9.91
N TYR A 5 -3.50 3.82 -10.47
CA TYR A 5 -2.26 3.05 -10.54
C TYR A 5 -1.06 3.83 -11.15
N LYS A 6 -1.33 4.82 -12.01
CA LYS A 6 -0.29 5.65 -12.66
C LYS A 6 0.47 6.56 -11.69
N SER A 7 -0.11 6.89 -10.54
CA SER A 7 0.48 7.83 -9.58
C SER A 7 0.93 7.17 -8.28
N LEU A 8 0.97 5.83 -8.23
CA LEU A 8 1.31 5.08 -7.02
C LEU A 8 2.72 5.36 -6.51
N LEU A 9 3.68 5.56 -7.42
CA LEU A 9 5.07 5.84 -7.07
C LEU A 9 5.25 7.22 -6.40
N LYS A 10 4.21 8.06 -6.39
CA LYS A 10 4.22 9.36 -5.72
C LYS A 10 3.74 9.30 -4.27
N LEU A 11 3.29 8.13 -3.81
CA LEU A 11 2.78 7.93 -2.46
C LEU A 11 3.91 7.67 -1.47
N ASP A 12 3.81 8.29 -0.31
CA ASP A 12 4.74 8.12 0.79
C ASP A 12 4.13 7.20 1.86
N PHE A 13 4.68 6.00 1.99
CA PHE A 13 4.26 5.05 3.02
C PHE A 13 4.83 5.44 4.41
N PRO A 14 4.17 5.05 5.52
CA PRO A 14 2.92 4.29 5.55
C PRO A 14 1.69 5.09 5.12
N LEU A 15 0.67 4.38 4.67
CA LEU A 15 -0.66 4.93 4.41
C LEU A 15 -1.60 4.59 5.57
N TYR A 16 -2.52 5.48 5.88
CA TYR A 16 -3.58 5.25 6.86
C TYR A 16 -4.95 5.26 6.19
N ILE A 17 -5.82 4.34 6.59
CA ILE A 17 -7.19 4.25 6.06
C ILE A 17 -8.04 5.36 6.66
N LEU A 18 -8.79 6.08 5.82
CA LEU A 18 -9.84 7.00 6.25
C LEU A 18 -11.21 6.39 5.88
N PRO A 19 -12.26 6.54 6.71
CA PRO A 19 -13.58 5.96 6.45
C PRO A 19 -14.30 6.55 5.22
N HIS A 20 -14.09 7.83 4.92
CA HIS A 20 -14.72 8.54 3.80
C HIS A 20 -13.88 9.74 3.34
N ASP A 21 -14.36 10.43 2.32
CA ASP A 21 -13.69 11.54 1.63
C ASP A 21 -14.16 12.94 2.05
N ASN A 22 -15.11 13.02 2.99
CA ASN A 22 -15.57 14.29 3.59
C ASN A 22 -14.55 14.86 4.60
N TRP A 23 -13.35 15.17 4.13
CA TRP A 23 -12.33 15.89 4.89
C TRP A 23 -12.34 17.37 4.53
N SER A 24 -11.90 18.23 5.45
CA SER A 24 -11.78 19.66 5.23
C SER A 24 -10.42 20.19 5.65
N PHE A 25 -9.94 21.23 4.97
CA PHE A 25 -8.73 21.93 5.33
C PHE A 25 -9.08 23.34 5.81
N ALA A 26 -8.53 23.75 6.96
CA ALA A 26 -8.64 25.12 7.47
C ALA A 26 -7.39 25.44 8.29
N ASP A 27 -6.79 26.61 8.08
CA ASP A 27 -5.67 27.15 8.86
C ASP A 27 -4.51 26.17 9.08
N GLY A 28 -4.13 25.43 8.02
CA GLY A 28 -3.04 24.44 8.09
C GLY A 28 -3.41 23.11 8.74
N LEU A 29 -4.66 22.95 9.20
CA LEU A 29 -5.16 21.72 9.79
C LEU A 29 -6.00 20.93 8.78
N LEU A 30 -5.87 19.61 8.83
CA LEU A 30 -6.75 18.66 8.14
C LEU A 30 -7.74 18.08 9.16
N PHE A 31 -9.02 18.18 8.86
CA PHE A 31 -10.09 17.66 9.69
C PHE A 31 -10.82 16.50 9.03
N LEU A 32 -11.30 15.61 9.88
CA LEU A 32 -12.24 14.54 9.55
C LEU A 32 -13.19 14.36 10.73
N ASP A 33 -14.50 14.39 10.48
CA ASP A 33 -15.54 14.28 11.51
C ASP A 33 -15.39 15.30 12.65
N GLY A 34 -14.91 16.51 12.33
CA GLY A 34 -14.66 17.58 13.30
C GLY A 34 -13.38 17.41 14.13
N GLN A 35 -12.65 16.30 13.99
CA GLN A 35 -11.39 16.05 14.68
C GLN A 35 -10.18 16.29 13.78
N ILE A 36 -9.03 16.61 14.38
CA ILE A 36 -7.79 16.91 13.64
C ILE A 36 -7.09 15.61 13.23
N VAL A 37 -6.88 15.43 11.93
CA VAL A 37 -6.10 14.33 11.35
C VAL A 37 -4.63 14.71 11.22
N ASP A 38 -4.33 15.92 10.76
CA ASP A 38 -2.97 16.41 10.53
C ASP A 38 -2.89 17.89 10.88
N ASP A 39 -1.78 18.28 11.51
CA ASP A 39 -1.47 19.66 11.85
C ASP A 39 -0.22 20.09 11.10
N ARG A 40 -0.40 20.76 9.94
CA ARG A 40 0.71 21.17 9.06
C ARG A 40 1.42 22.43 9.54
N ASN A 41 0.97 23.05 10.63
CA ASN A 41 1.68 24.17 11.23
C ASN A 41 2.86 23.68 12.10
N MET A 42 2.86 22.40 12.47
CA MET A 42 3.97 21.80 13.18
C MET A 42 5.15 21.46 12.25
N GLU A 43 6.36 21.60 12.79
CA GLU A 43 7.56 21.22 12.07
C GLU A 43 7.62 19.70 11.83
N GLY A 44 8.07 19.31 10.64
CA GLY A 44 8.36 17.92 10.33
C GLY A 44 7.77 17.43 9.01
N ASN A 45 8.54 16.56 8.37
CA ASN A 45 8.23 16.05 7.05
C ASN A 45 7.23 14.89 7.06
N THR A 46 6.72 14.45 8.22
CA THR A 46 5.73 13.37 8.27
C THR A 46 4.55 13.70 9.18
N LEU A 47 3.39 13.19 8.78
CA LEU A 47 2.15 13.19 9.54
C LEU A 47 2.38 12.73 10.98
N GLY A 48 3.11 11.64 11.17
CA GLY A 48 3.44 11.11 12.50
C GLY A 48 4.23 12.10 13.36
N LYS A 49 5.26 12.76 12.80
CA LYS A 49 6.05 13.77 13.54
C LYS A 49 5.19 14.95 13.96
N ARG A 50 4.38 15.49 13.04
CA ARG A 50 3.51 16.63 13.32
C ARG A 50 2.43 16.31 14.36
N ARG A 51 1.83 15.12 14.26
CA ARG A 51 0.86 14.62 15.25
C ARG A 51 1.45 14.38 16.64
N LEU A 52 2.75 14.09 16.77
CA LEU A 52 3.42 13.95 18.06
C LEU A 52 3.71 15.30 18.74
N GLN A 53 3.94 16.35 17.94
CA GLN A 53 4.35 17.67 18.44
C GLN A 53 3.19 18.63 18.67
N THR A 54 2.04 18.38 18.03
CA THR A 54 0.89 19.27 18.13
C THR A 54 0.37 19.43 19.56
N ALA A 55 -0.06 20.64 19.91
CA ALA A 55 -0.68 20.94 21.20
C ALA A 55 -2.12 20.39 21.30
N PHE A 56 -2.76 20.09 20.17
CA PHE A 56 -4.11 19.56 20.13
C PHE A 56 -4.16 18.13 20.68
N ARG A 57 -5.07 17.87 21.61
CA ARG A 57 -5.22 16.56 22.26
C ARG A 57 -6.29 15.68 21.61
N ASP A 58 -7.30 16.30 21.00
CA ASP A 58 -8.41 15.60 20.35
C ASP A 58 -8.09 15.30 18.87
N LEU A 59 -7.13 14.41 18.67
CA LEU A 59 -6.72 13.96 17.34
C LEU A 59 -7.60 12.81 16.87
N TYR A 60 -7.98 12.84 15.59
CA TYR A 60 -8.63 11.71 14.93
C TYR A 60 -7.73 10.47 15.02
N PRO A 61 -8.25 9.31 15.49
CA PRO A 61 -7.44 8.11 15.68
C PRO A 61 -7.17 7.38 14.36
N LEU A 62 -5.88 7.28 13.98
CA LEU A 62 -5.44 6.49 12.83
C LEU A 62 -5.14 5.05 13.26
N ARG A 63 -6.13 4.15 13.13
CA ARG A 63 -6.07 2.78 13.67
C ARG A 63 -5.51 1.74 12.71
N SER A 64 -5.51 2.02 11.42
CA SER A 64 -5.15 1.05 10.38
C SER A 64 -4.08 1.60 9.47
N GLN A 65 -2.92 0.96 9.52
CA GLN A 65 -1.71 1.32 8.78
C GLN A 65 -1.47 0.29 7.67
N ILE A 66 -1.02 0.78 6.51
CA ILE A 66 -0.69 -0.01 5.33
C ILE A 66 0.73 0.34 4.91
N GLU A 67 1.59 -0.68 4.80
CA GLU A 67 3.02 -0.52 4.49
C GLU A 67 3.38 -0.70 3.02
N SER A 68 2.44 -1.17 2.20
CA SER A 68 2.75 -1.51 0.82
C SER A 68 1.59 -1.26 -0.14
N PHE A 69 1.95 -1.06 -1.39
CA PHE A 69 0.98 -0.96 -2.48
C PHE A 69 0.06 -2.20 -2.56
N GLN A 70 0.64 -3.39 -2.39
CA GLN A 70 -0.12 -4.65 -2.32
C GLN A 70 -1.17 -4.61 -1.19
N GLY A 71 -0.80 -4.10 -0.01
CA GLY A 71 -1.72 -3.93 1.12
C GLY A 71 -2.86 -2.98 0.80
N MET A 72 -2.58 -1.87 0.09
CA MET A 72 -3.60 -0.91 -0.36
C MET A 72 -4.55 -1.53 -1.39
N LEU A 73 -4.03 -2.30 -2.36
CA LEU A 73 -4.85 -2.98 -3.37
C LEU A 73 -5.86 -3.96 -2.77
N LYS A 74 -5.53 -4.60 -1.64
CA LYS A 74 -6.40 -5.56 -0.95
C LYS A 74 -7.51 -4.91 -0.13
N GLN A 75 -7.49 -3.58 0.03
CA GLN A 75 -8.55 -2.88 0.75
C GLN A 75 -9.82 -2.73 -0.10
N ASN A 76 -10.96 -2.77 0.59
CA ASN A 76 -12.26 -2.42 0.04
C ASN A 76 -12.52 -0.90 0.14
N VAL A 77 -11.93 -0.25 1.13
CA VAL A 77 -11.96 1.21 1.31
C VAL A 77 -11.10 1.87 0.24
N LYS A 78 -11.51 3.07 -0.21
CA LYS A 78 -10.83 3.82 -1.27
C LYS A 78 -10.11 5.07 -0.76
N THR A 79 -10.36 5.47 0.48
CA THR A 79 -9.92 6.73 1.07
C THR A 79 -8.75 6.50 2.01
N PHE A 80 -7.68 7.26 1.81
CA PHE A 80 -6.42 7.10 2.53
C PHE A 80 -5.76 8.45 2.79
N ILE A 81 -4.79 8.47 3.70
CA ILE A 81 -3.84 9.57 3.87
C ILE A 81 -2.42 9.00 3.89
N ASP A 82 -1.50 9.66 3.21
CA ASP A 82 -0.10 9.24 3.17
C ASP A 82 0.73 9.84 4.31
N SER A 83 1.98 9.41 4.42
CA SER A 83 2.92 9.88 5.45
C SER A 83 3.25 11.37 5.34
N GLN A 84 3.02 12.02 4.19
CA GLN A 84 3.15 13.47 4.05
C GLN A 84 1.91 14.24 4.52
N GLY A 85 0.83 13.53 4.89
CA GLY A 85 -0.44 14.12 5.31
C GLY A 85 -1.34 14.52 4.13
N ARG A 86 -1.17 13.91 2.95
CA ARG A 86 -2.00 14.16 1.76
C ARG A 86 -3.14 13.15 1.72
N PRO A 87 -4.40 13.55 1.93
CA PRO A 87 -5.55 12.66 1.78
C PRO A 87 -5.89 12.44 0.30
N PHE A 88 -6.23 11.21 -0.05
CA PHE A 88 -6.56 10.83 -1.42
C PHE A 88 -7.59 9.70 -1.49
N ILE A 89 -8.20 9.60 -2.66
CA ILE A 89 -9.08 8.51 -3.07
C ILE A 89 -8.34 7.68 -4.11
N TYR A 90 -8.17 6.39 -3.86
CA TYR A 90 -7.63 5.43 -4.81
C TYR A 90 -8.74 4.83 -5.68
N GLU A 91 -8.69 5.12 -6.97
CA GLU A 91 -9.61 4.56 -7.94
C GLU A 91 -8.95 3.45 -8.77
N LYS A 92 -9.52 2.25 -8.66
CA LYS A 92 -9.13 1.08 -9.47
C LYS A 92 -9.68 1.23 -10.88
N THR A 93 -8.80 1.31 -11.87
CA THR A 93 -9.14 1.68 -13.27
C THR A 93 -8.86 0.57 -14.28
N ILE A 94 -7.95 -0.36 -14.01
CA ILE A 94 -7.55 -1.40 -14.97
C ILE A 94 -7.81 -2.81 -14.41
N ARG A 95 -7.90 -3.80 -15.29
CA ARG A 95 -7.90 -5.21 -14.91
C ARG A 95 -6.52 -5.80 -15.18
N CYS A 96 -5.90 -6.34 -14.15
CA CYS A 96 -4.64 -7.06 -14.25
C CYS A 96 -4.90 -8.56 -14.06
N ILE A 97 -4.26 -9.40 -14.87
CA ILE A 97 -4.30 -10.86 -14.69
C ILE A 97 -3.45 -11.21 -13.46
N LEU A 98 -3.99 -12.05 -12.58
CA LEU A 98 -3.28 -12.66 -11.47
C LEU A 98 -2.88 -14.07 -11.89
N ARG A 99 -1.58 -14.29 -12.09
CA ARG A 99 -0.99 -15.57 -12.50
C ARG A 99 -0.06 -16.11 -11.44
N TYR A 100 -0.08 -17.42 -11.23
CA TYR A 100 0.78 -18.08 -10.24
C TYR A 100 2.03 -18.65 -10.88
N TYR A 101 3.17 -18.25 -10.34
CA TYR A 101 4.49 -18.73 -10.74
C TYR A 101 5.11 -19.53 -9.60
N LYS A 102 5.77 -20.64 -9.94
CA LYS A 102 6.50 -21.45 -8.96
C LYS A 102 7.68 -20.66 -8.41
N ILE A 103 7.85 -20.64 -7.09
CA ILE A 103 9.01 -20.07 -6.43
C ILE A 103 10.19 -21.02 -6.67
N ARG A 104 11.29 -20.49 -7.23
CA ARG A 104 12.51 -21.26 -7.50
C ARG A 104 13.48 -21.23 -6.33
N LYS A 105 13.71 -20.05 -5.79
CA LYS A 105 14.58 -19.83 -4.63
C LYS A 105 14.18 -18.54 -3.92
N THR A 106 14.52 -18.47 -2.65
CA THR A 106 14.43 -17.29 -1.81
C THR A 106 15.84 -16.97 -1.32
N GLU A 107 16.27 -15.73 -1.47
CA GLU A 107 17.55 -15.26 -0.93
C GLU A 107 17.24 -14.31 0.22
N LEU A 108 17.68 -14.69 1.41
CA LEU A 108 17.58 -13.85 2.60
C LEU A 108 18.76 -12.89 2.61
N LEU A 109 18.45 -11.61 2.75
CA LEU A 109 19.40 -10.54 2.98
C LEU A 109 19.08 -9.92 4.35
N ASP A 110 19.91 -8.99 4.80
CA ASP A 110 19.82 -8.44 6.16
C ASP A 110 18.44 -7.82 6.45
N ASP A 111 17.93 -6.99 5.53
CA ASP A 111 16.70 -6.22 5.74
C ASP A 111 15.50 -6.69 4.89
N TYR A 112 15.72 -7.60 3.94
CA TYR A 112 14.69 -8.04 2.99
C TYR A 112 15.01 -9.41 2.38
N CYS A 113 14.05 -9.96 1.65
CA CYS A 113 14.19 -11.21 0.92
C CYS A 113 13.94 -11.00 -0.58
N LEU A 114 14.75 -11.64 -1.42
CA LEU A 114 14.52 -11.73 -2.86
C LEU A 114 13.83 -13.05 -3.19
N VAL A 115 12.67 -12.97 -3.84
CA VAL A 115 11.90 -14.13 -4.29
C VAL A 115 12.07 -14.31 -5.78
N TRP A 116 12.69 -15.41 -6.19
CA TRP A 116 12.94 -15.74 -7.58
C TRP A 116 11.85 -16.67 -8.10
N LEU A 117 11.24 -16.33 -9.24
CA LEU A 117 10.12 -17.07 -9.81
C LEU A 117 10.49 -17.77 -11.11
N ALA A 118 9.84 -18.90 -11.36
CA ALA A 118 10.07 -19.63 -12.61
C ALA A 118 9.51 -18.88 -13.81
N GLY A 119 10.36 -18.59 -14.80
CA GLY A 119 9.96 -17.89 -16.02
C GLY A 119 9.78 -16.38 -15.87
N VAL A 120 10.20 -15.80 -14.73
CA VAL A 120 10.30 -14.35 -14.53
C VAL A 120 11.78 -14.00 -14.34
N ALA A 121 12.26 -13.02 -15.09
CA ALA A 121 13.68 -12.68 -15.11
C ALA A 121 14.16 -12.00 -13.81
N PRO A 122 13.57 -10.86 -13.36
CA PRO A 122 13.97 -10.25 -12.10
C PRO A 122 13.28 -10.92 -10.89
N PRO A 123 13.94 -10.95 -9.72
CA PRO A 123 13.29 -11.33 -8.47
C PRO A 123 12.35 -10.22 -7.96
N PHE A 124 11.50 -10.58 -7.00
CA PHE A 124 10.68 -9.63 -6.25
C PHE A 124 11.26 -9.41 -4.85
N THR A 125 11.41 -8.14 -4.46
CA THR A 125 11.82 -7.75 -3.11
C THR A 125 10.63 -7.76 -2.17
N VAL A 126 10.76 -8.46 -1.05
CA VAL A 126 9.73 -8.55 0.00
C VAL A 126 10.38 -8.39 1.38
N PRO A 127 9.67 -7.82 2.37
CA PRO A 127 10.26 -7.56 3.69
C PRO A 127 10.52 -8.86 4.48
N ARG A 128 9.80 -9.93 4.18
CA ARG A 128 9.95 -11.24 4.84
C ARG A 128 9.85 -12.36 3.81
N PRO A 129 10.57 -13.47 4.01
CA PRO A 129 10.40 -14.63 3.15
C PRO A 129 8.95 -15.13 3.18
N PRO A 130 8.52 -15.85 2.12
CA PRO A 130 7.28 -16.62 2.17
C PRO A 130 7.29 -17.59 3.37
N GLU A 131 6.14 -17.82 3.97
CA GLU A 131 5.98 -18.82 5.02
C GLU A 131 6.26 -20.24 4.48
N GLU A 132 6.60 -21.17 5.38
CA GLU A 132 6.83 -22.56 5.01
C GLU A 132 5.58 -23.17 4.32
N GLY A 133 5.81 -23.99 3.29
CA GLY A 133 4.75 -24.61 2.49
C GLY A 133 4.29 -23.79 1.28
N PHE A 134 4.54 -22.48 1.25
CA PHE A 134 4.20 -21.64 0.11
C PHE A 134 5.18 -21.82 -1.06
N SER A 135 4.78 -22.59 -2.08
CA SER A 135 5.62 -22.92 -3.24
C SER A 135 5.34 -22.06 -4.48
N TYR A 136 4.32 -21.21 -4.46
CA TYR A 136 3.91 -20.37 -5.57
C TYR A 136 3.67 -18.92 -5.14
N ALA A 137 3.96 -17.99 -6.05
CA ALA A 137 3.63 -16.57 -5.90
C ALA A 137 2.64 -16.15 -6.98
N GLY A 138 1.53 -15.54 -6.56
CA GLY A 138 0.57 -14.87 -7.42
C GLY A 138 1.07 -13.48 -7.79
N ILE A 139 1.31 -13.26 -9.08
CA ILE A 139 1.83 -12.01 -9.64
C ILE A 139 0.76 -11.32 -10.48
N LEU A 140 0.57 -10.02 -10.25
CA LEU A 140 -0.25 -9.20 -11.13
C LEU A 140 0.54 -8.84 -12.38
N LEU A 141 -0.07 -9.06 -13.55
CA LEU A 141 0.50 -8.73 -14.84
C LEU A 141 -0.06 -7.38 -15.33
N LEU A 142 0.81 -6.40 -15.52
CA LEU A 142 0.47 -5.11 -16.11
C LEU A 142 0.88 -5.11 -17.58
N GLY A 143 -0.09 -4.99 -18.49
CA GLY A 143 0.19 -5.11 -19.93
C GLY A 143 0.79 -6.45 -20.34
N GLY A 144 0.50 -7.52 -19.59
CA GLY A 144 1.05 -8.87 -19.81
C GLY A 144 2.41 -9.13 -19.16
N LEU A 145 3.04 -8.12 -18.56
CA LEU A 145 4.35 -8.23 -17.92
C LEU A 145 4.23 -8.37 -16.39
N PRO A 146 5.06 -9.20 -15.73
CA PRO A 146 5.13 -9.28 -14.27
C PRO A 146 5.35 -7.91 -13.64
N TRP A 147 4.42 -7.49 -12.77
CA TRP A 147 4.46 -6.14 -12.19
C TRP A 147 4.62 -6.14 -10.68
N THR A 148 3.74 -6.82 -9.93
CA THR A 148 3.82 -6.82 -8.47
C THR A 148 3.35 -8.14 -7.86
N LEU A 149 3.97 -8.50 -6.74
CA LEU A 149 3.61 -9.67 -5.95
C LEU A 149 2.31 -9.40 -5.19
N TYR A 150 1.31 -10.24 -5.41
CA TYR A 150 -0.03 -10.05 -4.84
C TYR A 150 -0.33 -10.99 -3.67
N GLU A 151 0.11 -12.24 -3.74
CA GLU A 151 -0.04 -13.20 -2.65
C GLU A 151 0.84 -14.43 -2.87
N TYR A 152 0.96 -15.27 -1.84
CA TYR A 152 1.56 -16.58 -1.95
C TYR A 152 0.48 -17.67 -1.98
N SER A 153 0.80 -18.84 -2.56
CA SER A 153 -0.02 -20.05 -2.42
C SER A 153 0.83 -21.32 -2.31
N GLU A 154 0.33 -22.32 -1.59
CA GLU A 154 0.92 -23.67 -1.53
C GLU A 154 0.91 -24.36 -2.89
N LYS A 155 -0.11 -24.09 -3.72
CA LYS A 155 -0.35 -24.76 -5.01
C LYS A 155 -0.55 -23.74 -6.12
N ALA A 156 -0.32 -24.15 -7.35
CA ALA A 156 -0.72 -23.37 -8.52
C ALA A 156 -2.26 -23.23 -8.51
N ARG A 157 -2.75 -21.99 -8.62
CA ARG A 157 -4.17 -21.70 -8.81
C ARG A 157 -4.41 -21.27 -10.24
N GLN A 158 -5.67 -21.37 -10.68
CA GLN A 158 -6.07 -20.87 -11.99
C GLN A 158 -5.85 -19.36 -12.08
N ASP A 159 -5.53 -18.89 -13.28
CA ASP A 159 -5.39 -17.47 -13.56
C ASP A 159 -6.74 -16.77 -13.28
N THR A 160 -6.68 -15.70 -12.50
CA THR A 160 -7.85 -14.83 -12.24
C THR A 160 -7.49 -13.39 -12.61
N TRP A 161 -8.30 -12.42 -12.22
CA TRP A 161 -7.98 -11.02 -12.41
C TRP A 161 -8.26 -10.21 -11.14
N ARG A 162 -7.58 -9.07 -11.01
CA ARG A 162 -7.86 -8.06 -9.98
C ARG A 162 -8.01 -6.71 -10.64
N LYS A 163 -8.95 -5.91 -10.12
CA LYS A 163 -9.02 -4.50 -10.50
C LYS A 163 -7.94 -3.74 -9.74
N VAL A 164 -7.13 -2.98 -10.47
CA VAL A 164 -6.02 -2.18 -9.95
C VAL A 164 -6.28 -0.73 -10.29
#